data_AF-A0A925IY88-F1
#
_entry.id   AF-A0A925IY88-F1
#
_cell.length_a   1.000
_cell.length_b   1.000
_cell.length_c   1.000
_cell.angle_alpha   90.00
_cell.angle_beta   90.00
_cell.angle_gamma   90.00
#
_symmetry.space_group_name_H-M   'P 1'
#
loop_
_entity.id
_entity.type
_entity.pdbx_description
1 polymer ?
#
loop_
_entity_poly.entity_id
_entity_poly.type
_entity_poly.pdbx_seq_one_letter_code
_entity_poly.pdbx_strand_id
1 'polypeptide(L)'
;MKRSLKFIFLCLLVTTTVSVAQVPLAVKVIVAPDHPDWTYQVGEKVKFSVTVLRNGNPVQNARIVYEIGPEKMQFTKFDSTTLSNGKLEIDGGSLKTPGFLRCTVTAAVDGFKYRALATAGFNPTDIKPTVTLPADFDQFWNKAKDELARIPLDARMRLLPERCTGNVNVYEVNLQNIGNSRLYGIVCIPKKEGRYPAVMLPPGAGVRSYYGDIALAERGVIAFTIGIHGIPVTMDENVYKNLGDGALRGYNSFNLDDKNNYYYKRVYLGCVRANDFITSLPQYDGEHLGVTGGSQGGALSIVTAALDNRVKILAAYYPALCDLTGFLNNRAGGWPGFFYYKYGTTANVKDKTETIGYYDVVNFAKSVKVDGMYAWGYNDETCPPTSMYSAYNSIAAPKKLILSLETGHFVYPEITIKMNDWLLQQLKNK
;
A
#
# COMPACT_ATOMS: atom_id res chain seq x y z
N MET A 1 -35.12 -24.99 51.23
CA MET A 1 -34.03 -24.00 51.11
C MET A 1 -32.87 -24.61 50.31
N LYS A 2 -32.80 -24.38 48.99
CA LYS A 2 -31.64 -24.81 48.17
C LYS A 2 -30.91 -23.58 47.66
N ARG A 3 -29.67 -23.40 48.13
CA ARG A 3 -28.71 -22.38 47.68
C ARG A 3 -28.27 -22.72 46.25
N SER A 4 -28.35 -21.75 45.34
CA SER A 4 -27.75 -21.86 44.00
C SER A 4 -26.33 -21.27 44.04
N LEU A 5 -25.36 -22.07 43.59
CA LEU A 5 -23.95 -21.72 43.47
C LEU A 5 -23.73 -21.18 42.04
N LYS A 6 -23.37 -19.91 41.91
CA LYS A 6 -23.01 -19.32 40.60
C LYS A 6 -21.54 -19.63 40.30
N PHE A 7 -21.29 -20.47 39.31
CA PHE A 7 -19.97 -20.66 38.72
C PHE A 7 -19.73 -19.55 37.68
N ILE A 8 -18.69 -18.74 37.90
CA ILE A 8 -18.17 -17.77 36.93
C ILE A 8 -17.17 -18.53 36.06
N PHE A 9 -17.49 -18.71 34.79
CA PHE A 9 -16.59 -19.28 33.80
C PHE A 9 -15.74 -18.16 33.20
N LEU A 10 -14.47 -18.10 33.60
CA LEU A 10 -13.47 -17.18 33.04
C LEU A 10 -12.94 -17.80 31.73
N CYS A 11 -13.53 -17.43 30.60
CA CYS A 11 -12.98 -17.78 29.29
C CYS A 11 -11.80 -16.85 28.96
N LEU A 12 -10.58 -17.34 29.14
CA LEU A 12 -9.39 -16.79 28.48
C LEU A 12 -9.53 -17.07 26.98
N LEU A 13 -9.89 -16.06 26.17
CA LEU A 13 -9.76 -16.14 24.72
C LEU A 13 -8.31 -15.82 24.35
N VAL A 14 -7.54 -16.86 24.04
CA VAL A 14 -6.24 -16.74 23.37
C VAL A 14 -6.51 -16.32 21.93
N THR A 15 -6.06 -15.12 21.56
CA THR A 15 -6.06 -14.62 20.19
C THR A 15 -5.03 -15.39 19.37
N THR A 16 -5.44 -16.46 18.69
CA THR A 16 -4.60 -17.08 17.67
C THR A 16 -4.66 -16.24 16.40
N THR A 17 -3.76 -15.26 16.27
CA THR A 17 -3.35 -14.83 14.94
C THR A 17 -2.70 -16.03 14.27
N VAL A 18 -3.42 -16.71 13.37
CA VAL A 18 -2.82 -17.74 12.53
C VAL A 18 -1.87 -17.02 11.58
N SER A 19 -0.63 -16.80 12.02
CA SER A 19 0.46 -16.64 11.07
C SER A 19 0.54 -17.94 10.32
N VAL A 20 0.09 -17.95 9.06
CA VAL A 20 0.41 -19.05 8.16
C VAL A 20 1.92 -18.97 7.99
N ALA A 21 2.66 -19.75 8.78
CA ALA A 21 4.08 -19.87 8.63
C ALA A 21 4.33 -20.32 7.19
N GLN A 22 4.98 -19.48 6.40
CA GLN A 22 5.30 -19.82 5.03
C GLN A 22 6.27 -21.00 5.10
N VAL A 23 5.77 -22.20 4.81
CA VAL A 23 6.59 -23.41 4.83
C VAL A 23 7.74 -23.17 3.85
N PRO A 24 9.00 -23.18 4.33
CA PRO A 24 10.13 -22.87 3.46
C PRO A 24 10.19 -23.89 2.32
N LEU A 25 10.42 -23.38 1.10
CA LEU A 25 10.57 -24.24 -0.07
C LEU A 25 11.78 -25.16 0.10
N ALA A 26 11.64 -26.43 -0.31
CA ALA A 26 12.72 -27.43 -0.25
C ALA A 26 13.95 -27.04 -1.09
N VAL A 27 13.75 -26.23 -2.14
CA VAL A 27 14.80 -25.63 -2.95
C VAL A 27 14.63 -24.11 -2.93
N LYS A 28 15.74 -23.40 -2.71
CA LYS A 28 15.81 -21.95 -2.79
C LYS A 28 16.54 -21.55 -4.05
N VAL A 29 15.91 -20.70 -4.86
CA VAL A 29 16.59 -20.02 -5.97
C VAL A 29 16.89 -18.62 -5.48
N ILE A 30 18.15 -18.20 -5.59
CA ILE A 30 18.61 -16.87 -5.23
C ILE A 30 19.03 -16.20 -6.53
N VAL A 31 18.50 -15.00 -6.75
CA VAL A 31 18.92 -14.10 -7.84
C VAL A 31 19.34 -12.80 -7.19
N ALA A 32 20.52 -12.28 -7.50
CA ALA A 32 21.01 -11.02 -6.96
C ALA A 32 21.82 -10.26 -8.01
N PRO A 33 21.63 -8.93 -8.16
CA PRO A 33 22.52 -8.09 -8.95
C PRO A 33 23.93 -8.06 -8.34
N ASP A 34 24.93 -7.69 -9.14
CA ASP A 34 26.33 -7.60 -8.71
C ASP A 34 26.63 -6.37 -7.83
N HIS A 35 25.77 -5.35 -7.87
CA HIS A 35 25.80 -4.25 -6.90
C HIS A 35 25.00 -4.57 -5.62
N PRO A 36 25.57 -4.36 -4.42
CA PRO A 36 24.90 -4.68 -3.16
C PRO A 36 23.68 -3.80 -2.85
N ASP A 37 23.64 -2.57 -3.37
CA ASP A 37 22.52 -1.63 -3.23
C ASP A 37 21.52 -1.71 -4.41
N TRP A 38 21.78 -2.61 -5.37
CA TRP A 38 20.98 -2.87 -6.56
C TRP A 38 20.79 -1.65 -7.46
N THR A 39 21.63 -0.61 -7.31
CA THR A 39 21.50 0.66 -8.02
C THR A 39 22.63 0.85 -9.03
N TYR A 40 22.28 1.36 -10.21
CA TYR A 40 23.15 1.51 -11.38
C TYR A 40 22.95 2.87 -12.02
N GLN A 41 23.96 3.34 -12.76
CA GLN A 41 23.79 4.43 -13.71
C GLN A 41 23.19 3.94 -15.03
N VAL A 42 22.41 4.79 -15.70
CA VAL A 42 21.93 4.53 -17.06
C VAL A 42 23.13 4.24 -17.98
N GLY A 43 23.02 3.16 -18.77
CA GLY A 43 24.09 2.65 -19.62
C GLY A 43 25.09 1.71 -18.94
N GLU A 44 25.12 1.65 -17.61
CA GLU A 44 25.91 0.67 -16.86
C GLU A 44 25.39 -0.75 -17.09
N LYS A 45 26.27 -1.75 -17.12
CA LYS A 45 25.86 -3.14 -17.30
C LYS A 45 25.67 -3.82 -15.95
N VAL A 46 24.49 -4.40 -15.73
CA VAL A 46 24.22 -5.26 -14.58
C VAL A 46 24.52 -6.72 -14.91
N LYS A 47 25.09 -7.43 -13.95
CA LYS A 47 25.15 -8.90 -13.94
C LYS A 47 24.26 -9.45 -12.84
N PHE A 48 23.58 -10.55 -13.13
CA PHE A 48 22.77 -11.26 -12.15
C PHE A 48 23.45 -12.57 -11.77
N SER A 49 23.79 -12.72 -10.50
CA SER A 49 24.19 -13.99 -9.93
C SER A 49 22.94 -14.84 -9.67
N VAL A 50 23.00 -16.11 -10.05
CA VAL A 50 21.96 -17.11 -9.81
C VAL A 50 22.55 -18.25 -9.00
N THR A 51 21.91 -18.63 -7.90
CA THR A 51 22.29 -19.81 -7.10
C THR A 51 21.05 -20.66 -6.82
N VAL A 52 21.14 -21.98 -7.04
CA VAL A 52 20.09 -22.94 -6.67
C VAL A 52 20.58 -23.78 -5.52
N LEU A 53 19.88 -23.71 -4.38
CA LEU A 53 20.26 -24.37 -3.12
C LEU A 53 19.21 -25.36 -2.66
N ARG A 54 19.65 -26.51 -2.13
CA ARG A 54 18.86 -27.44 -1.34
C ARG A 54 19.56 -27.67 -0.01
N ASN A 55 18.85 -27.49 1.11
CA ASN A 55 19.43 -27.61 2.45
C ASN A 55 20.70 -26.75 2.63
N GLY A 56 20.76 -25.59 1.97
CA GLY A 56 21.93 -24.70 1.98
C GLY A 56 23.06 -25.07 1.02
N ASN A 57 23.00 -26.23 0.35
CA ASN A 57 24.04 -26.71 -0.56
C ASN A 57 23.66 -26.47 -2.04
N PRO A 58 24.62 -26.12 -2.92
CA PRO A 58 24.36 -25.97 -4.35
C PRO A 58 23.81 -27.24 -4.99
N VAL A 59 22.73 -27.10 -5.75
CA VAL A 59 22.17 -28.19 -6.56
C VAL A 59 22.94 -28.28 -7.87
N GLN A 60 23.69 -29.37 -8.04
CA GLN A 60 24.43 -29.60 -9.28
C GLN A 60 23.49 -29.90 -10.45
N ASN A 61 23.89 -29.44 -11.63
CA ASN A 61 23.17 -29.66 -12.89
C ASN A 61 21.70 -29.21 -12.87
N ALA A 62 21.35 -28.23 -12.03
CA ALA A 62 20.01 -27.66 -12.01
C ALA A 62 19.75 -26.91 -13.34
N ARG A 63 18.73 -27.34 -14.09
CA ARG A 63 18.28 -26.63 -15.28
C ARG A 63 17.49 -25.39 -14.86
N ILE A 64 17.86 -24.23 -15.42
CA ILE A 64 17.15 -22.98 -15.25
C ILE A 64 16.64 -22.45 -16.58
N VAL A 65 15.52 -21.75 -16.51
CA VAL A 65 15.02 -20.84 -17.56
C VAL A 65 15.02 -19.44 -16.96
N TYR A 66 15.49 -18.45 -17.71
CA TYR A 66 15.54 -17.07 -17.22
C TYR A 66 15.04 -16.06 -18.25
N GLU A 67 14.43 -15.01 -17.73
CA GLU A 67 13.85 -13.89 -18.48
C GLU A 67 14.46 -12.59 -17.97
N ILE A 68 14.95 -11.74 -18.88
CA ILE A 68 15.47 -10.41 -18.54
C ILE A 68 14.77 -9.35 -19.38
N GLY A 69 14.32 -8.28 -18.74
CA GLY A 69 13.78 -7.10 -19.41
C GLY A 69 13.31 -6.05 -18.42
N PRO A 70 12.81 -4.89 -18.92
CA PRO A 70 12.23 -3.87 -18.06
C PRO A 70 11.10 -4.46 -17.21
N GLU A 71 11.04 -4.10 -15.94
CA GLU A 71 10.07 -4.69 -15.03
C GLU A 71 8.63 -4.51 -15.53
N LYS A 72 7.79 -5.53 -15.35
CA LYS A 72 6.39 -5.53 -15.84
C LYS A 72 6.23 -5.24 -17.34
N MET A 73 7.30 -5.28 -18.13
CA MET A 73 7.21 -5.20 -19.59
C MET A 73 7.45 -6.59 -20.19
N GLN A 74 7.40 -6.70 -21.52
CA GLN A 74 7.87 -7.91 -22.19
C GLN A 74 9.38 -8.04 -21.98
N PHE A 75 9.85 -9.26 -21.74
CA PHE A 75 11.28 -9.53 -21.63
C PHE A 75 11.97 -9.25 -22.97
N THR A 76 13.22 -8.81 -22.91
CA THR A 76 14.09 -8.61 -24.08
C THR A 76 15.04 -9.78 -24.30
N LYS A 77 15.21 -10.65 -23.29
CA LYS A 77 16.02 -11.87 -23.35
C LYS A 77 15.28 -13.00 -22.66
N PHE A 78 15.25 -14.15 -23.31
CA PHE A 78 14.69 -15.41 -22.81
C PHE A 78 15.63 -16.53 -23.21
N ASP A 79 16.09 -17.32 -22.24
CA ASP A 79 17.06 -18.39 -22.50
C ASP A 79 17.02 -19.44 -21.38
N SER A 80 17.70 -20.57 -21.59
CA SER A 80 17.81 -21.64 -20.60
C SER A 80 19.21 -22.22 -20.58
N THR A 81 19.65 -22.66 -19.39
CA THR A 81 20.96 -23.27 -19.23
C THR A 81 20.99 -24.21 -18.02
N THR A 82 22.08 -24.94 -17.85
CA THR A 82 22.28 -25.87 -16.74
C THR A 82 23.41 -25.37 -15.85
N LEU A 83 23.12 -25.24 -14.56
CA LEU A 83 24.07 -24.82 -13.53
C LEU A 83 24.99 -25.98 -13.14
N SER A 84 26.18 -26.08 -13.72
CA SER A 84 27.11 -27.20 -13.45
C SER A 84 27.48 -27.33 -11.95
N ASN A 85 27.72 -26.20 -11.27
CA ASN A 85 28.04 -26.14 -9.84
C ASN A 85 26.94 -25.47 -8.99
N GLY A 86 25.71 -25.38 -9.51
CA GLY A 86 24.58 -24.71 -8.86
C GLY A 86 24.66 -23.18 -8.87
N LYS A 87 25.63 -22.58 -9.57
CA LYS A 87 25.82 -21.13 -9.71
C LYS A 87 26.03 -20.70 -11.16
N LEU A 88 25.59 -19.49 -11.51
CA LEU A 88 25.85 -18.84 -12.80
C LEU A 88 25.80 -17.32 -12.65
N GLU A 89 26.63 -16.62 -13.42
CA GLU A 89 26.46 -15.19 -13.67
C GLU A 89 25.80 -14.99 -15.04
N ILE A 90 24.76 -14.17 -15.09
CA ILE A 90 24.02 -13.83 -16.30
C ILE A 90 24.28 -12.37 -16.62
N ASP A 91 24.76 -12.07 -17.83
CA ASP A 91 24.76 -10.70 -18.35
C ASP A 91 23.32 -10.22 -18.51
N GLY A 92 22.96 -9.23 -17.69
CA GLY A 92 21.64 -8.60 -17.67
C GLY A 92 21.49 -7.50 -18.70
N GLY A 93 22.58 -6.93 -19.21
CA GLY A 93 22.55 -5.74 -20.06
C GLY A 93 22.39 -4.44 -19.26
N SER A 94 21.72 -3.44 -19.84
CA SER A 94 21.58 -2.09 -19.28
C SER A 94 20.24 -1.47 -19.68
N LEU A 95 19.88 -0.35 -19.04
CA LEU A 95 18.81 0.55 -19.51
C LEU A 95 19.39 1.84 -20.08
N LYS A 96 18.71 2.41 -21.08
CA LYS A 96 19.05 3.70 -21.72
C LYS A 96 18.33 4.90 -21.08
N THR A 97 17.39 4.64 -20.19
CA THR A 97 16.60 5.64 -19.48
C THR A 97 16.43 5.18 -18.03
N PRO A 98 16.15 6.12 -17.09
CA PRO A 98 15.83 5.75 -15.72
C PRO A 98 14.69 4.72 -15.65
N GLY A 99 14.83 3.72 -14.79
CA GLY A 99 13.87 2.62 -14.70
C GLY A 99 14.43 1.39 -13.99
N PHE A 100 13.77 0.26 -14.16
CA PHE A 100 14.10 -0.98 -13.46
C PHE A 100 14.18 -2.15 -14.43
N LEU A 101 15.28 -2.91 -14.35
CA LEU A 101 15.52 -4.11 -15.15
C LEU A 101 15.42 -5.35 -14.27
N ARG A 102 14.59 -6.31 -14.64
CA ARG A 102 14.31 -7.50 -13.85
C ARG A 102 14.88 -8.74 -14.50
N CYS A 103 15.55 -9.56 -13.69
CA CYS A 103 15.90 -10.95 -14.02
C CYS A 103 14.97 -11.88 -13.25
N THR A 104 14.17 -12.68 -13.95
CA THR A 104 13.33 -13.73 -13.37
C THR A 104 13.91 -15.09 -13.73
N VAL A 105 14.14 -15.95 -12.74
CA VAL A 105 14.69 -17.29 -12.93
C VAL A 105 13.69 -18.33 -12.43
N THR A 106 13.47 -19.37 -13.25
CA THR A 106 12.76 -20.57 -12.86
C THR A 106 13.70 -21.77 -12.93
N ALA A 107 14.00 -22.38 -11.79
CA ALA A 107 14.77 -23.63 -11.72
C ALA A 107 13.85 -24.85 -11.69
N ALA A 108 14.21 -25.91 -12.42
CA ALA A 108 13.56 -27.21 -12.35
C ALA A 108 14.43 -28.18 -11.53
N VAL A 109 13.91 -28.68 -10.42
CA VAL A 109 14.59 -29.68 -9.57
C VAL A 109 13.58 -30.75 -9.18
N ASP A 110 13.90 -32.01 -9.46
CA ASP A 110 13.05 -33.19 -9.20
C ASP A 110 11.60 -33.05 -9.73
N GLY A 111 11.44 -32.44 -10.91
CA GLY A 111 10.14 -32.21 -11.53
C GLY A 111 9.36 -31.00 -10.99
N PHE A 112 9.83 -30.34 -9.93
CA PHE A 112 9.22 -29.14 -9.37
C PHE A 112 9.88 -27.86 -9.91
N LYS A 113 9.09 -26.78 -10.03
CA LYS A 113 9.56 -25.46 -10.47
C LYS A 113 9.68 -24.52 -9.29
N TYR A 114 10.82 -23.83 -9.19
CA TYR A 114 11.10 -22.84 -8.16
C TYR A 114 11.44 -21.51 -8.84
N ARG A 115 10.70 -20.45 -8.51
CA ARG A 115 10.86 -19.13 -9.11
C ARG A 115 11.49 -18.15 -8.12
N ALA A 116 12.44 -17.36 -8.60
CA ALA A 116 12.98 -16.20 -7.91
C ALA A 116 13.27 -15.07 -8.90
N LEU A 117 13.48 -13.86 -8.39
CA LEU A 117 13.79 -12.71 -9.22
C LEU A 117 14.63 -11.68 -8.45
N ALA A 118 15.34 -10.85 -9.21
CA ALA A 118 15.96 -9.62 -8.73
C ALA A 118 15.74 -8.50 -9.73
N THR A 119 15.66 -7.28 -9.23
CA THR A 119 15.36 -6.10 -10.04
C THR A 119 16.40 -5.01 -9.76
N ALA A 120 17.17 -4.64 -10.78
CA ALA A 120 18.19 -3.59 -10.73
C ALA A 120 17.58 -2.23 -11.08
N GLY A 121 17.86 -1.21 -10.26
CA GLY A 121 17.39 0.16 -10.45
C GLY A 121 18.41 1.04 -11.16
N PHE A 122 18.02 1.64 -12.28
CA PHE A 122 18.85 2.54 -13.09
C PHE A 122 18.39 3.98 -12.85
N ASN A 123 19.24 4.81 -12.25
CA ASN A 123 18.92 6.18 -11.83
C ASN A 123 17.50 6.34 -11.22
N PRO A 124 17.11 5.60 -10.16
CA PRO A 124 15.71 5.59 -9.69
C PRO A 124 15.16 6.97 -9.30
N THR A 125 16.02 7.86 -8.81
CA THR A 125 15.67 9.24 -8.41
C THR A 125 15.35 10.16 -9.59
N ASP A 126 15.68 9.76 -10.81
CA ASP A 126 15.48 10.57 -12.01
C ASP A 126 14.18 10.20 -12.75
N ILE A 127 13.49 9.14 -12.32
CA ILE A 127 12.20 8.71 -12.88
C ILE A 127 11.16 9.82 -12.71
N LYS A 128 10.54 10.22 -13.83
CA LYS A 128 9.50 11.25 -13.89
C LYS A 128 8.12 10.62 -14.14
N PRO A 129 7.03 11.18 -13.56
CA PRO A 129 5.68 10.69 -13.82
C PRO A 129 5.29 10.85 -15.30
N THR A 130 4.42 9.95 -15.77
CA THR A 130 3.82 10.01 -17.12
C THR A 130 2.43 10.65 -17.12
N VAL A 131 1.81 10.76 -15.95
CA VAL A 131 0.50 11.39 -15.80
C VAL A 131 0.65 12.90 -15.87
N THR A 132 -0.21 13.52 -16.70
CA THR A 132 -0.30 14.98 -16.80
C THR A 132 -1.06 15.54 -15.60
N LEU A 133 -0.62 16.68 -15.06
CA LEU A 133 -1.36 17.43 -14.04
C LEU A 133 -2.42 18.30 -14.74
N PRO A 134 -3.73 18.07 -14.54
CA PRO A 134 -4.76 18.94 -15.10
C PRO A 134 -4.63 20.38 -14.60
N ALA A 135 -4.89 21.35 -15.47
CA ALA A 135 -4.78 22.78 -15.13
C ALA A 135 -5.76 23.21 -14.01
N ASP A 136 -6.92 22.58 -13.94
CA ASP A 136 -7.97 22.82 -12.94
C ASP A 136 -7.90 21.83 -11.75
N PHE A 137 -6.79 21.10 -11.56
CA PHE A 137 -6.67 20.06 -10.52
C PHE A 137 -7.00 20.58 -9.10
N ASP A 138 -6.38 21.70 -8.70
CA ASP A 138 -6.61 22.28 -7.38
C ASP A 138 -8.05 22.81 -7.23
N GLN A 139 -8.58 23.44 -8.29
CA GLN A 139 -9.96 23.93 -8.30
C GLN A 139 -10.95 22.78 -8.14
N PHE A 140 -10.72 21.66 -8.84
CA PHE A 140 -11.55 20.46 -8.78
C PHE A 140 -11.61 19.90 -7.35
N TRP A 141 -10.45 19.71 -6.70
CA TRP A 141 -10.41 19.14 -5.36
C TRP A 141 -10.84 20.12 -4.26
N ASN A 142 -10.54 21.41 -4.39
CA ASN A 142 -11.05 22.41 -3.44
C ASN A 142 -12.58 22.50 -3.49
N LYS A 143 -13.17 22.53 -4.69
CA LYS A 143 -14.62 22.47 -4.85
C LYS A 143 -15.22 21.21 -4.20
N ALA A 144 -14.60 20.05 -4.43
CA ALA A 144 -15.06 18.79 -3.85
C ALA A 144 -14.98 18.77 -2.31
N LYS A 145 -13.95 19.38 -1.72
CA LYS A 145 -13.83 19.55 -0.27
C LYS A 145 -14.87 20.53 0.29
N ASP A 146 -15.14 21.63 -0.41
CA ASP A 146 -16.19 22.59 -0.01
C ASP A 146 -17.58 21.95 -0.06
N GLU A 147 -17.86 21.11 -1.06
CA GLU A 147 -19.07 20.30 -1.13
C GLU A 147 -19.18 19.33 0.05
N LEU A 148 -18.08 18.63 0.38
CA LEU A 148 -18.02 17.76 1.56
C LEU A 148 -18.27 18.54 2.86
N ALA A 149 -17.66 19.71 3.04
CA ALA A 149 -17.77 20.50 4.27
C ALA A 149 -19.21 20.98 4.57
N ARG A 150 -20.05 21.15 3.54
CA ARG A 150 -21.48 21.51 3.69
C ARG A 150 -22.35 20.36 4.16
N ILE A 151 -21.88 19.11 4.06
CA ILE A 151 -22.61 17.92 4.49
C ILE A 151 -22.33 17.72 5.98
N PRO A 152 -23.33 17.74 6.87
CA PRO A 152 -23.15 17.46 8.29
C PRO A 152 -22.39 16.14 8.50
N LEU A 153 -21.58 16.07 9.55
CA LEU A 153 -20.77 14.89 9.84
C LEU A 153 -21.66 13.64 10.08
N ASP A 154 -22.80 13.81 10.78
CA ASP A 154 -23.69 12.74 11.26
C ASP A 154 -22.88 11.53 11.74
N ALA A 155 -21.96 11.80 12.67
CA ALA A 155 -21.10 10.78 13.24
C ALA A 155 -21.89 9.91 14.20
N ARG A 156 -21.85 8.60 13.96
CA ARG A 156 -22.46 7.60 14.84
C ARG A 156 -21.38 6.63 15.28
N MET A 157 -21.27 6.46 16.60
CA MET A 157 -20.30 5.55 17.22
C MET A 157 -21.05 4.45 17.96
N ARG A 158 -20.68 3.20 17.70
CA ARG A 158 -21.18 2.02 18.41
C ARG A 158 -20.00 1.37 19.11
N LEU A 159 -20.03 1.34 20.44
CA LEU A 159 -19.01 0.63 21.23
C LEU A 159 -19.02 -0.86 20.85
N LEU A 160 -17.83 -1.46 20.79
CA LEU A 160 -17.60 -2.89 20.58
C LEU A 160 -16.98 -3.48 21.86
N PRO A 161 -17.78 -3.78 22.91
CA PRO A 161 -17.26 -4.20 24.21
C PRO A 161 -16.34 -5.42 24.12
N GLU A 162 -16.62 -6.33 23.20
CA GLU A 162 -15.85 -7.54 22.94
C GLU A 162 -14.45 -7.29 22.37
N ARG A 163 -14.17 -6.07 21.87
CA ARG A 163 -12.86 -5.65 21.35
C ARG A 163 -12.12 -4.69 22.28
N CYS A 164 -12.77 -4.18 23.32
CA CYS A 164 -12.14 -3.27 24.28
C CYS A 164 -11.13 -4.02 25.17
N THR A 165 -10.04 -3.34 25.53
CA THR A 165 -9.06 -3.85 26.50
C THR A 165 -9.20 -3.10 27.83
N GLY A 166 -8.36 -3.42 28.83
CA GLY A 166 -8.26 -2.62 30.05
C GLY A 166 -7.90 -1.15 29.77
N ASN A 167 -7.21 -0.88 28.66
CA ASN A 167 -6.61 0.43 28.34
C ASN A 167 -7.22 1.13 27.12
N VAL A 168 -8.02 0.45 26.29
CA VAL A 168 -8.51 1.00 25.02
C VAL A 168 -10.02 0.75 24.86
N ASN A 169 -10.75 1.79 24.46
CA ASN A 169 -12.12 1.68 23.95
C ASN A 169 -12.09 1.52 22.43
N VAL A 170 -12.93 0.62 21.92
CA VAL A 170 -13.03 0.34 20.47
C VAL A 170 -14.47 0.59 20.01
N TYR A 171 -14.63 1.38 18.95
CA TYR A 171 -15.95 1.70 18.39
C TYR A 171 -15.96 1.42 16.89
N GLU A 172 -17.08 0.89 16.40
CA GLU A 172 -17.43 1.05 14.99
C GLU A 172 -18.01 2.45 14.79
N VAL A 173 -17.48 3.18 13.81
CA VAL A 173 -17.89 4.53 13.45
C VAL A 173 -18.53 4.49 12.07
N ASN A 174 -19.58 5.26 11.88
CA ASN A 174 -20.06 5.59 10.54
C ASN A 174 -20.37 7.08 10.41
N LEU A 175 -19.95 7.67 9.30
CA LEU A 175 -20.00 9.10 9.00
C LEU A 175 -20.76 9.31 7.70
N GLN A 176 -21.59 10.35 7.62
CA GLN A 176 -22.14 10.76 6.33
C GLN A 176 -21.00 11.17 5.39
N ASN A 177 -21.14 10.93 4.09
CA ASN A 177 -20.18 11.31 3.06
C ASN A 177 -20.92 11.82 1.80
N ILE A 178 -20.17 12.24 0.77
CA ILE A 178 -20.74 12.68 -0.51
C ILE A 178 -21.58 11.60 -1.19
N GLY A 179 -22.52 12.04 -2.03
CA GLY A 179 -23.39 11.15 -2.82
C GLY A 179 -24.34 10.30 -1.96
N ASN A 180 -24.74 10.81 -0.79
CA ASN A 180 -25.52 10.09 0.23
C ASN A 180 -24.87 8.77 0.72
N SER A 181 -23.61 8.53 0.38
CA SER A 181 -22.85 7.39 0.88
C SER A 181 -22.42 7.61 2.33
N ARG A 182 -21.98 6.55 3.00
CA ARG A 182 -21.34 6.65 4.33
C ARG A 182 -19.90 6.17 4.27
N LEU A 183 -19.08 6.65 5.19
CA LEU A 183 -17.77 6.08 5.51
C LEU A 183 -17.91 5.27 6.79
N TYR A 184 -17.31 4.08 6.84
CA TYR A 184 -17.29 3.25 8.04
C TYR A 184 -15.84 3.04 8.50
N GLY A 185 -15.63 2.74 9.77
CA GLY A 185 -14.31 2.44 10.29
C GLY A 185 -14.33 1.99 11.74
N ILE A 186 -13.17 1.56 12.25
CA ILE A 186 -12.96 1.23 13.65
C ILE A 186 -12.02 2.26 14.27
N VAL A 187 -12.49 2.96 15.31
CA VAL A 187 -11.64 3.86 16.10
C VAL A 187 -11.29 3.23 17.44
N CYS A 188 -10.00 3.24 17.75
CA CYS A 188 -9.42 2.81 19.01
C CYS A 188 -8.96 4.06 19.77
N ILE A 189 -9.49 4.27 20.98
CA ILE A 189 -9.24 5.47 21.80
C ILE A 189 -8.71 5.02 23.17
N PRO A 190 -7.59 5.58 23.66
CA PRO A 190 -7.12 5.30 25.01
C PRO A 190 -8.20 5.62 26.07
N LYS A 191 -8.35 4.75 27.07
CA LYS A 191 -9.34 4.89 28.15
C LYS A 191 -8.94 5.91 29.20
N LYS A 192 -7.64 6.09 29.42
CA LYS A 192 -7.14 7.06 30.39
C LYS A 192 -7.63 8.45 29.97
N GLU A 193 -8.03 9.26 30.94
CA GLU A 193 -8.40 10.64 30.66
C GLU A 193 -7.19 11.41 30.12
N GLY A 194 -7.40 12.15 29.04
CA GLY A 194 -6.35 12.90 28.38
C GLY A 194 -6.71 13.30 26.97
N ARG A 195 -5.81 14.08 26.37
CA ARG A 195 -5.81 14.38 24.94
C ARG A 195 -4.62 13.70 24.27
N TYR A 196 -4.84 13.26 23.04
CA TYR A 196 -3.93 12.35 22.34
C TYR A 196 -3.68 12.83 20.91
N PRO A 197 -2.47 12.56 20.38
CA PRO A 197 -2.26 12.58 18.94
C PRO A 197 -3.18 11.56 18.28
N ALA A 198 -3.39 11.70 16.98
CA ALA A 198 -4.19 10.77 16.21
C ALA A 198 -3.48 10.26 14.96
N VAL A 199 -3.81 9.04 14.57
CA VAL A 199 -3.36 8.40 13.33
C VAL A 199 -4.58 7.87 12.58
N MET A 200 -4.77 8.31 11.34
CA MET A 200 -5.73 7.73 10.41
C MET A 200 -5.05 6.65 9.56
N LEU A 201 -5.67 5.47 9.50
CA LEU A 201 -5.15 4.28 8.84
C LEU A 201 -6.06 3.88 7.67
N PRO A 202 -5.79 4.37 6.44
CA PRO A 202 -6.52 3.93 5.27
C PRO A 202 -6.10 2.52 4.82
N PRO A 203 -7.01 1.75 4.22
CA PRO A 203 -6.78 0.33 4.00
C PRO A 203 -6.10 0.03 2.66
N GLY A 204 -5.31 -1.05 2.63
CA GLY A 204 -4.92 -1.72 1.39
C GLY A 204 -6.13 -2.19 0.59
N ALA A 205 -5.96 -2.43 -0.71
CA ALA A 205 -7.03 -2.81 -1.62
C ALA A 205 -7.77 -4.10 -1.18
N GLY A 206 -9.08 -4.16 -1.38
CA GLY A 206 -9.91 -5.34 -1.11
C GLY A 206 -11.17 -5.01 -0.32
N VAL A 207 -12.09 -5.97 -0.27
CA VAL A 207 -13.37 -5.90 0.45
C VAL A 207 -13.28 -6.82 1.66
N ARG A 208 -13.26 -6.27 2.87
CA ARG A 208 -13.03 -7.02 4.12
C ARG A 208 -13.52 -6.26 5.35
N SER A 209 -13.61 -6.98 6.46
CA SER A 209 -13.79 -6.41 7.79
C SER A 209 -12.54 -5.68 8.29
N TYR A 210 -12.69 -4.89 9.36
CA TYR A 210 -11.58 -4.25 10.06
C TYR A 210 -11.72 -4.41 11.57
N TYR A 211 -10.58 -4.53 12.26
CA TYR A 211 -10.51 -4.72 13.70
C TYR A 211 -10.02 -3.49 14.48
N GLY A 212 -9.46 -2.49 13.77
CA GLY A 212 -8.76 -1.34 14.39
C GLY A 212 -7.32 -1.68 14.77
N ASP A 213 -6.60 -0.69 15.30
CA ASP A 213 -5.22 -0.85 15.75
C ASP A 213 -5.11 -0.56 17.25
N ILE A 214 -5.45 -1.57 18.05
CA ILE A 214 -5.41 -1.49 19.52
C ILE A 214 -3.98 -1.30 20.00
N ALA A 215 -3.01 -1.99 19.39
CA ALA A 215 -1.60 -1.90 19.79
C ALA A 215 -1.05 -0.49 19.60
N LEU A 216 -1.42 0.18 18.51
CA LEU A 216 -1.09 1.59 18.31
C LEU A 216 -1.77 2.48 19.35
N ALA A 217 -3.06 2.24 19.65
CA ALA A 217 -3.77 3.02 20.66
C ALA A 217 -3.21 2.85 22.09
N GLU A 218 -2.74 1.65 22.45
CA GLU A 218 -2.06 1.39 23.73
C GLU A 218 -0.76 2.20 23.89
N ARG A 219 -0.19 2.70 22.79
CA ARG A 219 0.97 3.61 22.80
C ARG A 219 0.59 5.08 23.00
N GLY A 220 -0.68 5.37 23.29
CA GLY A 220 -1.17 6.70 23.65
C GLY A 220 -1.52 7.57 22.45
N VAL A 221 -2.17 7.00 21.43
CA VAL A 221 -2.72 7.75 20.29
C VAL A 221 -4.14 7.29 19.96
N ILE A 222 -4.93 8.14 19.32
CA ILE A 222 -6.20 7.72 18.70
C ILE A 222 -5.86 7.05 17.36
N ALA A 223 -6.28 5.81 17.17
CA ALA A 223 -6.06 5.09 15.91
C ALA A 223 -7.40 4.86 15.20
N PHE A 224 -7.56 5.42 13.99
CA PHE A 224 -8.80 5.27 13.21
C PHE A 224 -8.56 4.53 11.90
N THR A 225 -8.95 3.26 11.84
CA THR A 225 -8.89 2.45 10.62
C THR A 225 -10.18 2.61 9.82
N ILE A 226 -10.10 3.08 8.58
CA ILE A 226 -11.29 3.32 7.74
C ILE A 226 -11.53 2.21 6.72
N GLY A 227 -12.79 1.99 6.38
CA GLY A 227 -13.24 1.19 5.24
C GLY A 227 -13.70 2.11 4.10
N ILE A 228 -13.37 1.76 2.86
CA ILE A 228 -13.56 2.64 1.70
C ILE A 228 -14.84 2.35 0.89
N HIS A 229 -15.56 1.27 1.22
CA HIS A 229 -16.65 0.75 0.38
C HIS A 229 -18.02 1.36 0.70
N GLY A 230 -18.15 2.01 1.86
CA GLY A 230 -19.41 2.56 2.36
C GLY A 230 -20.40 1.51 2.87
N ILE A 231 -19.85 0.41 3.40
CA ILE A 231 -20.57 -0.65 4.09
C ILE A 231 -19.98 -0.81 5.50
N PRO A 232 -20.76 -1.29 6.49
CA PRO A 232 -20.24 -1.59 7.83
C PRO A 232 -18.99 -2.47 7.79
N VAL A 233 -18.14 -2.34 8.82
CA VAL A 233 -16.81 -2.98 8.85
C VAL A 233 -16.73 -4.13 9.85
N THR A 234 -17.86 -4.49 10.47
CA THR A 234 -17.97 -5.62 11.40
C THR A 234 -19.00 -6.68 10.98
N MET A 235 -19.41 -6.72 9.70
CA MET A 235 -20.26 -7.81 9.18
C MET A 235 -19.51 -9.16 9.13
N ASP A 236 -20.25 -10.24 8.89
CA ASP A 236 -19.67 -11.58 8.66
C ASP A 236 -18.73 -11.58 7.43
N GLU A 237 -17.65 -12.36 7.51
CA GLU A 237 -16.64 -12.41 6.44
C GLU A 237 -17.21 -12.86 5.09
N ASN A 238 -18.22 -13.74 5.09
CA ASN A 238 -18.85 -14.19 3.84
C ASN A 238 -19.62 -13.06 3.15
N VAL A 239 -20.12 -12.07 3.89
CA VAL A 239 -20.78 -10.89 3.29
C VAL A 239 -19.76 -10.10 2.46
N TYR A 240 -18.56 -9.86 2.97
CA TYR A 240 -17.52 -9.18 2.21
C TYR A 240 -17.04 -9.99 1.03
N LYS A 241 -16.90 -11.32 1.19
CA LYS A 241 -16.57 -12.22 0.08
C LYS A 241 -17.60 -12.11 -1.05
N ASN A 242 -18.89 -12.23 -0.72
CA ASN A 242 -19.98 -12.15 -1.70
C ASN A 242 -20.04 -10.77 -2.38
N LEU A 243 -19.82 -9.68 -1.63
CA LEU A 243 -19.76 -8.34 -2.21
C LEU A 243 -18.53 -8.17 -3.10
N GLY A 244 -17.37 -8.67 -2.70
CA GLY A 244 -16.13 -8.60 -3.48
C GLY A 244 -16.17 -9.41 -4.77
N ASP A 245 -16.84 -10.56 -4.76
CA ASP A 245 -17.07 -11.39 -5.95
C ASP A 245 -18.24 -10.88 -6.81
N GLY A 246 -19.12 -10.06 -6.24
CA GLY A 246 -20.31 -9.48 -6.87
C GLY A 246 -20.22 -7.96 -7.03
N ALA A 247 -21.04 -7.21 -6.29
CA ALA A 247 -21.30 -5.78 -6.50
C ALA A 247 -20.08 -4.85 -6.40
N LEU A 248 -19.00 -5.28 -5.74
CA LEU A 248 -17.75 -4.53 -5.60
C LEU A 248 -16.62 -5.12 -6.45
N ARG A 249 -16.88 -6.13 -7.28
CA ARG A 249 -15.85 -6.70 -8.15
C ARG A 249 -15.37 -5.65 -9.15
N GLY A 250 -14.07 -5.35 -9.12
CA GLY A 250 -13.48 -4.33 -9.99
C GLY A 250 -13.82 -2.89 -9.58
N TYR A 251 -14.16 -2.65 -8.30
CA TYR A 251 -14.53 -1.32 -7.79
C TYR A 251 -13.53 -0.20 -8.18
N ASN A 252 -12.25 -0.54 -8.31
CA ASN A 252 -11.18 0.38 -8.69
C ASN A 252 -11.34 0.99 -10.09
N SER A 253 -12.20 0.40 -10.93
CA SER A 253 -12.46 0.84 -12.30
C SER A 253 -13.85 1.44 -12.49
N PHE A 254 -14.68 1.49 -11.44
CA PHE A 254 -16.05 2.02 -11.56
C PHE A 254 -16.00 3.49 -11.94
N ASN A 255 -16.59 3.81 -13.10
CA ASN A 255 -16.65 5.14 -13.70
C ASN A 255 -15.27 5.78 -13.95
N LEU A 256 -14.27 4.98 -14.33
CA LEU A 256 -12.90 5.46 -14.59
C LEU A 256 -12.82 6.48 -15.75
N ASP A 257 -13.83 6.56 -16.60
CA ASP A 257 -13.98 7.51 -17.70
C ASP A 257 -14.79 8.78 -17.32
N ASP A 258 -15.20 8.93 -16.06
CA ASP A 258 -15.90 10.11 -15.56
C ASP A 258 -15.24 10.65 -14.29
N LYS A 259 -14.48 11.75 -14.42
CA LYS A 259 -13.80 12.39 -13.28
C LYS A 259 -14.74 12.81 -12.15
N ASN A 260 -16.03 13.04 -12.40
CA ASN A 260 -16.96 13.44 -11.35
C ASN A 260 -17.57 12.26 -10.59
N ASN A 261 -17.66 11.10 -11.23
CA ASN A 261 -18.31 9.90 -10.69
C ASN A 261 -17.36 8.74 -10.43
N TYR A 262 -16.06 8.92 -10.71
CA TYR A 262 -15.04 7.92 -10.46
C TYR A 262 -15.04 7.47 -9.00
N TYR A 263 -14.92 6.15 -8.80
CA TYR A 263 -14.96 5.50 -7.49
C TYR A 263 -14.11 6.19 -6.43
N TYR A 264 -12.88 6.59 -6.76
CA TYR A 264 -11.96 7.15 -5.78
C TYR A 264 -12.32 8.58 -5.35
N LYS A 265 -13.27 9.28 -6.00
CA LYS A 265 -13.73 10.60 -5.53
C LYS A 265 -14.30 10.52 -4.12
N ARG A 266 -15.23 9.58 -3.91
CA ARG A 266 -15.83 9.34 -2.58
C ARG A 266 -14.83 8.77 -1.58
N VAL A 267 -13.82 8.04 -2.04
CA VAL A 267 -12.79 7.45 -1.17
C VAL A 267 -11.84 8.53 -0.66
N TYR A 268 -11.36 9.41 -1.55
CA TYR A 268 -10.41 10.47 -1.19
C TYR A 268 -11.08 11.51 -0.30
N LEU A 269 -12.30 11.92 -0.63
CA LEU A 269 -13.11 12.76 0.27
C LEU A 269 -13.49 12.03 1.56
N GLY A 270 -13.68 10.71 1.51
CA GLY A 270 -13.85 9.87 2.71
C GLY A 270 -12.65 9.94 3.65
N CYS A 271 -11.43 10.05 3.13
CA CYS A 271 -10.24 10.23 3.97
C CYS A 271 -10.22 11.61 4.65
N VAL A 272 -10.60 12.67 3.93
CA VAL A 272 -10.77 14.03 4.52
C VAL A 272 -11.87 14.01 5.59
N ARG A 273 -12.99 13.35 5.31
CA ARG A 273 -14.12 13.14 6.25
C ARG A 273 -13.70 12.36 7.51
N ALA A 274 -12.77 11.42 7.38
CA ALA A 274 -12.20 10.72 8.53
C ALA A 274 -11.43 11.67 9.44
N ASN A 275 -10.67 12.60 8.87
CA ASN A 275 -9.97 13.62 9.63
C ASN A 275 -10.93 14.64 10.27
N ASP A 276 -12.05 14.98 9.62
CA ASP A 276 -13.13 15.78 10.24
C ASP A 276 -13.64 15.11 11.52
N PHE A 277 -13.87 13.81 11.47
CA PHE A 277 -14.28 13.05 12.65
C PHE A 277 -13.22 13.05 13.74
N ILE A 278 -11.98 12.68 13.41
CA ILE A 278 -10.87 12.62 14.38
C ILE A 278 -10.71 13.97 15.08
N THR A 279 -10.66 15.05 14.29
CA THR A 279 -10.41 16.41 14.82
C THR A 279 -11.59 16.99 15.59
N SER A 280 -12.78 16.37 15.51
CA SER A 280 -13.94 16.70 16.34
C SER A 280 -13.99 15.96 17.68
N LEU A 281 -13.14 14.94 17.89
CA LEU A 281 -13.15 14.16 19.13
C LEU A 281 -12.62 15.01 20.30
N PRO A 282 -13.28 14.98 21.47
CA PRO A 282 -12.78 15.69 22.64
C PRO A 282 -11.43 15.15 23.16
N GLN A 283 -11.10 13.90 22.80
CA GLN A 283 -9.82 13.26 23.13
C GLN A 283 -8.69 13.64 22.17
N TYR A 284 -8.96 14.32 21.06
CA TYR A 284 -7.90 14.77 20.16
C TYR A 284 -7.15 15.96 20.78
N ASP A 285 -5.83 16.00 20.62
CA ASP A 285 -4.99 17.08 21.15
C ASP A 285 -5.17 18.43 20.43
N GLY A 286 -5.75 18.41 19.23
CA GLY A 286 -6.02 19.59 18.43
C GLY A 286 -4.92 19.91 17.41
N GLU A 287 -3.81 19.17 17.40
CA GLU A 287 -2.62 19.56 16.66
C GLU A 287 -1.95 18.40 15.88
N HIS A 288 -1.84 17.21 16.47
CA HIS A 288 -0.97 16.14 15.94
C HIS A 288 -1.76 15.04 15.25
N LEU A 289 -1.93 15.19 13.94
CA LEU A 289 -2.59 14.19 13.09
C LEU A 289 -1.60 13.57 12.09
N GLY A 290 -1.43 12.25 12.18
CA GLY A 290 -0.67 11.44 11.23
C GLY A 290 -1.55 10.59 10.32
N VAL A 291 -1.01 10.18 9.18
CA VAL A 291 -1.65 9.21 8.27
C VAL A 291 -0.66 8.11 7.90
N THR A 292 -1.09 6.85 7.99
CA THR A 292 -0.23 5.71 7.64
C THR A 292 -0.97 4.53 7.04
N GLY A 293 -0.42 3.95 5.98
CA GLY A 293 -1.04 2.82 5.29
C GLY A 293 -0.13 2.19 4.24
N GLY A 294 -0.46 0.96 3.84
CA GLY A 294 0.29 0.21 2.83
C GLY A 294 -0.50 -0.05 1.55
N SER A 295 0.18 -0.15 0.41
CA SER A 295 -0.43 -0.39 -0.91
C SER A 295 -1.43 0.72 -1.25
N GLN A 296 -2.71 0.41 -1.50
CA GLN A 296 -3.76 1.42 -1.60
C GLN A 296 -3.83 2.33 -0.36
N GLY A 297 -3.58 1.81 0.85
CA GLY A 297 -3.47 2.64 2.04
C GLY A 297 -2.33 3.64 1.95
N GLY A 298 -1.18 3.25 1.37
CA GLY A 298 -0.05 4.15 1.16
C GLY A 298 -0.38 5.27 0.18
N ALA A 299 -1.09 4.93 -0.90
CA ALA A 299 -1.65 5.90 -1.84
C ALA A 299 -2.57 6.91 -1.14
N LEU A 300 -3.53 6.40 -0.35
CA LEU A 300 -4.50 7.19 0.38
C LEU A 300 -3.84 8.08 1.45
N SER A 301 -2.77 7.63 2.10
CA SER A 301 -1.99 8.45 3.03
C SER A 301 -1.36 9.66 2.33
N ILE A 302 -0.74 9.46 1.17
CA ILE A 302 -0.14 10.55 0.37
C ILE A 302 -1.24 11.53 -0.08
N VAL A 303 -2.33 11.02 -0.63
CA VAL A 303 -3.48 11.84 -1.09
C VAL A 303 -4.07 12.65 0.07
N THR A 304 -4.26 12.03 1.23
CA THR A 304 -4.83 12.70 2.40
C THR A 304 -3.92 13.81 2.90
N ALA A 305 -2.60 13.56 2.98
CA ALA A 305 -1.62 14.56 3.38
C ALA A 305 -1.53 15.74 2.39
N ALA A 306 -1.82 15.51 1.11
CA ALA A 306 -1.87 16.56 0.09
C ALA A 306 -3.18 17.38 0.14
N LEU A 307 -4.30 16.75 0.51
CA LEU A 307 -5.62 17.38 0.51
C LEU A 307 -5.96 18.11 1.81
N ASP A 308 -5.37 17.72 2.93
CA ASP A 308 -5.74 18.15 4.28
C ASP A 308 -4.54 18.66 5.10
N ASN A 309 -4.50 19.98 5.32
CA ASN A 309 -3.44 20.67 6.06
C ASN A 309 -3.40 20.34 7.57
N ARG A 310 -4.40 19.64 8.10
CA ARG A 310 -4.39 19.16 9.49
C ARG A 310 -3.39 18.01 9.67
N VAL A 311 -3.14 17.23 8.61
CA VAL A 311 -2.10 16.20 8.63
C VAL A 311 -0.73 16.86 8.82
N LYS A 312 0.06 16.37 9.78
CA LYS A 312 1.40 16.89 10.13
C LYS A 312 2.54 15.95 9.74
N ILE A 313 2.21 14.70 9.47
CA ILE A 313 3.17 13.65 9.12
C ILE A 313 2.48 12.53 8.36
N LEU A 314 3.23 11.91 7.44
CA LEU A 314 2.76 10.72 6.74
C LEU A 314 3.81 9.60 6.75
N ALA A 315 3.34 8.37 6.77
CA ALA A 315 4.15 7.19 6.49
C ALA A 315 3.45 6.32 5.44
N ALA A 316 4.16 5.87 4.41
CA ALA A 316 3.56 5.12 3.31
C ALA A 316 4.40 3.90 2.91
N TYR A 317 3.75 2.73 2.88
CA TYR A 317 4.39 1.49 2.44
C TYR A 317 3.94 1.15 1.01
N TYR A 318 4.90 0.88 0.14
CA TYR A 318 4.73 0.40 -1.24
C TYR A 318 3.47 0.93 -1.95
N PRO A 319 3.34 2.27 -2.13
CA PRO A 319 2.08 2.90 -2.47
C PRO A 319 1.55 2.46 -3.85
N ALA A 320 0.27 2.07 -3.89
CA ALA A 320 -0.46 1.78 -5.12
C ALA A 320 -0.91 3.08 -5.82
N LEU A 321 -1.68 2.99 -6.91
CA LEU A 321 -2.30 4.13 -7.60
C LEU A 321 -1.32 5.22 -8.06
N CYS A 322 -0.04 4.86 -8.21
CA CYS A 322 1.01 5.74 -8.68
C CYS A 322 1.26 5.49 -10.16
N ASP A 323 1.35 6.56 -10.95
CA ASP A 323 1.77 6.54 -12.34
C ASP A 323 1.00 5.52 -13.20
N LEU A 324 -0.32 5.61 -13.13
CA LEU A 324 -1.30 4.69 -13.72
C LEU A 324 -1.24 4.66 -15.25
N THR A 325 -0.69 5.69 -15.88
CA THR A 325 -0.44 5.74 -17.34
C THR A 325 0.91 5.16 -17.75
N GLY A 326 1.70 4.62 -16.83
CA GLY A 326 3.05 4.10 -17.13
C GLY A 326 3.06 3.10 -18.29
N PHE A 327 2.08 2.19 -18.33
CA PHE A 327 1.98 1.18 -19.39
C PHE A 327 1.68 1.77 -20.77
N LEU A 328 0.98 2.90 -20.85
CA LEU A 328 0.77 3.63 -22.12
C LEU A 328 2.05 4.33 -22.60
N ASN A 329 3.06 4.41 -21.74
CA ASN A 329 4.35 5.05 -21.99
C ASN A 329 5.51 4.04 -21.96
N ASN A 330 5.23 2.77 -22.29
CA ASN A 330 6.21 1.69 -22.39
C ASN A 330 7.03 1.44 -21.11
N ARG A 331 6.45 1.67 -19.93
CA ARG A 331 7.06 1.33 -18.64
C ARG A 331 6.03 0.80 -17.62
N ALA A 332 6.49 0.33 -16.47
CA ALA A 332 5.62 -0.23 -15.46
C ALA A 332 4.72 0.83 -14.80
N GLY A 333 3.39 0.63 -14.87
CA GLY A 333 2.42 1.41 -14.09
C GLY A 333 2.04 0.74 -12.77
N GLY A 334 1.59 1.54 -11.80
CA GLY A 334 1.16 1.08 -10.48
C GLY A 334 -0.10 0.20 -10.52
N TRP A 335 -0.40 -0.49 -9.40
CA TRP A 335 -1.69 -1.15 -9.23
C TRP A 335 -2.84 -0.13 -9.41
N PRO A 336 -3.93 -0.48 -10.12
CA PRO A 336 -4.31 -1.83 -10.56
C PRO A 336 -3.80 -2.24 -11.95
N GLY A 337 -2.99 -1.40 -12.60
CA GLY A 337 -2.50 -1.67 -13.95
C GLY A 337 -3.60 -1.58 -15.00
N PHE A 338 -4.36 -0.48 -15.00
CA PHE A 338 -5.51 -0.26 -15.89
C PHE A 338 -5.19 -0.51 -17.37
N PHE A 339 -3.96 -0.22 -17.80
CA PHE A 339 -3.53 -0.35 -19.20
C PHE A 339 -2.46 -1.42 -19.39
N TYR A 340 -2.31 -2.36 -18.45
CA TYR A 340 -1.31 -3.41 -18.57
C TYR A 340 -1.65 -4.39 -19.70
N TYR A 341 -0.69 -4.71 -20.57
CA TYR A 341 -0.96 -5.48 -21.80
C TYR A 341 -1.60 -6.86 -21.60
N LYS A 342 -1.45 -7.50 -20.43
CA LYS A 342 -2.02 -8.83 -20.17
C LYS A 342 -3.51 -8.82 -19.81
N TYR A 343 -4.01 -7.76 -19.19
CA TYR A 343 -5.37 -7.74 -18.63
C TYR A 343 -6.03 -6.35 -18.57
N GLY A 344 -5.31 -5.31 -18.98
CA GLY A 344 -5.78 -3.93 -18.97
C GLY A 344 -6.82 -3.65 -20.05
N THR A 345 -7.47 -2.50 -19.93
CA THR A 345 -8.50 -2.03 -20.87
C THR A 345 -7.87 -1.22 -22.01
N THR A 346 -8.40 -1.41 -23.22
CA THR A 346 -8.09 -0.57 -24.40
C THR A 346 -9.28 0.33 -24.79
N ALA A 347 -10.39 0.25 -24.06
CA ALA A 347 -11.59 1.04 -24.30
C ALA A 347 -11.52 2.40 -23.58
N ASN A 348 -12.04 3.46 -24.20
CA ASN A 348 -12.13 4.83 -23.64
C ASN A 348 -10.80 5.32 -23.04
N VAL A 349 -9.66 4.96 -23.64
CA VAL A 349 -8.34 5.26 -23.07
C VAL A 349 -8.18 6.76 -22.85
N LYS A 350 -8.59 7.59 -23.80
CA LYS A 350 -8.53 9.05 -23.69
C LYS A 350 -9.26 9.55 -22.43
N ASP A 351 -10.56 9.29 -22.31
CA ASP A 351 -11.38 9.77 -21.18
C ASP A 351 -10.89 9.21 -19.83
N LYS A 352 -10.42 7.95 -19.81
CA LYS A 352 -9.82 7.34 -18.64
C LYS A 352 -8.50 8.01 -18.25
N THR A 353 -7.64 8.35 -19.20
CA THR A 353 -6.39 9.06 -18.91
C THR A 353 -6.63 10.49 -18.43
N GLU A 354 -7.63 11.19 -19.00
CA GLU A 354 -8.05 12.50 -18.53
C GLU A 354 -8.55 12.44 -17.09
N THR A 355 -9.38 11.44 -16.78
CA THR A 355 -9.85 11.20 -15.41
C THR A 355 -8.68 10.87 -14.47
N ILE A 356 -7.79 9.94 -14.84
CA ILE A 356 -6.61 9.55 -14.05
C ILE A 356 -5.75 10.77 -13.66
N GLY A 357 -5.66 11.79 -14.51
CA GLY A 357 -4.97 13.05 -14.18
C GLY A 357 -5.44 13.68 -12.85
N TYR A 358 -6.70 13.53 -12.48
CA TYR A 358 -7.26 14.04 -11.22
C TYR A 358 -7.07 13.11 -10.02
N TYR A 359 -6.73 11.84 -10.24
CA TYR A 359 -6.72 10.81 -9.19
C TYR A 359 -5.38 10.16 -8.94
N ASP A 360 -4.42 10.27 -9.86
CA ASP A 360 -3.11 9.65 -9.68
C ASP A 360 -2.33 10.29 -8.53
N VAL A 361 -1.76 9.43 -7.69
CA VAL A 361 -0.95 9.83 -6.52
C VAL A 361 0.20 10.76 -6.93
N VAL A 362 0.78 10.61 -8.13
CA VAL A 362 1.89 11.47 -8.58
C VAL A 362 1.53 12.95 -8.64
N ASN A 363 0.26 13.28 -8.86
CA ASN A 363 -0.20 14.66 -8.88
C ASN A 363 -0.45 15.21 -7.47
N PHE A 364 -1.01 14.41 -6.56
CA PHE A 364 -1.13 14.79 -5.15
C PHE A 364 0.23 14.92 -4.46
N ALA A 365 1.17 14.04 -4.78
CA ALA A 365 2.53 14.03 -4.27
C ALA A 365 3.23 15.40 -4.38
N LYS A 366 2.96 16.15 -5.45
CA LYS A 366 3.50 17.50 -5.68
C LYS A 366 3.05 18.52 -4.63
N SER A 367 1.90 18.30 -4.01
CA SER A 367 1.28 19.19 -3.02
C SER A 367 1.54 18.77 -1.57
N VAL A 368 2.24 17.66 -1.34
CA VAL A 368 2.63 17.23 0.01
C VAL A 368 3.64 18.22 0.60
N LYS A 369 3.35 18.71 1.81
CA LYS A 369 4.18 19.69 2.54
C LYS A 369 4.77 19.16 3.85
N VAL A 370 4.40 17.96 4.26
CA VAL A 370 4.77 17.37 5.54
C VAL A 370 5.88 16.35 5.40
N ASP A 371 6.59 16.10 6.50
CA ASP A 371 7.62 15.07 6.54
C ASP A 371 7.02 13.70 6.25
N GLY A 372 7.68 12.93 5.39
CA GLY A 372 7.24 11.60 4.99
C GLY A 372 8.31 10.52 5.16
N MET A 373 7.92 9.36 5.66
CA MET A 373 8.75 8.15 5.57
C MET A 373 8.08 7.11 4.69
N TYR A 374 8.86 6.53 3.80
CA TYR A 374 8.40 5.63 2.76
C TYR A 374 9.19 4.33 2.82
N ALA A 375 8.56 3.20 2.48
CA ALA A 375 9.24 1.92 2.43
C ALA A 375 8.71 1.00 1.33
N TRP A 376 9.60 0.37 0.56
CA TRP A 376 9.26 -0.66 -0.43
C TRP A 376 10.49 -1.48 -0.85
N GLY A 377 10.27 -2.53 -1.64
CA GLY A 377 11.30 -3.33 -2.29
C GLY A 377 11.30 -3.17 -3.81
N TYR A 378 12.40 -3.54 -4.45
CA TYR A 378 12.54 -3.46 -5.92
C TYR A 378 11.85 -4.64 -6.62
N ASN A 379 11.56 -5.70 -5.87
CA ASN A 379 10.94 -6.92 -6.38
C ASN A 379 9.41 -6.90 -6.34
N ASP A 380 8.78 -5.76 -6.03
CA ASP A 380 7.33 -5.63 -5.98
C ASP A 380 6.71 -5.82 -7.38
N GLU A 381 5.94 -6.91 -7.54
CA GLU A 381 5.20 -7.23 -8.75
C GLU A 381 3.73 -6.81 -8.68
N THR A 382 3.32 -6.08 -7.66
CA THR A 382 1.97 -5.48 -7.55
C THR A 382 2.06 -3.99 -7.81
N CYS A 383 2.86 -3.29 -7.00
CA CYS A 383 3.19 -1.87 -7.13
C CYS A 383 4.65 -1.75 -7.55
N PRO A 384 4.97 -1.76 -8.86
CA PRO A 384 6.36 -1.79 -9.33
C PRO A 384 7.13 -0.54 -8.86
N PRO A 385 8.42 -0.66 -8.49
CA PRO A 385 9.25 0.47 -8.02
C PRO A 385 9.29 1.64 -8.99
N THR A 386 9.23 1.43 -10.31
CA THR A 386 9.09 2.52 -11.30
C THR A 386 7.92 3.45 -10.97
N SER A 387 6.77 2.88 -10.61
CA SER A 387 5.57 3.64 -10.29
C SER A 387 5.69 4.37 -8.94
N MET A 388 6.25 3.70 -7.92
CA MET A 388 6.46 4.27 -6.58
C MET A 388 7.48 5.41 -6.61
N TYR A 389 8.60 5.25 -7.33
CA TYR A 389 9.58 6.33 -7.54
C TYR A 389 8.98 7.51 -8.31
N SER A 390 8.08 7.29 -9.27
CA SER A 390 7.41 8.39 -9.97
C SER A 390 6.64 9.30 -9.00
N ALA A 391 5.95 8.73 -8.01
CA ALA A 391 5.27 9.50 -6.97
C ALA A 391 6.26 10.10 -5.97
N TYR A 392 7.18 9.29 -5.44
CA TYR A 392 8.18 9.73 -4.46
C TYR A 392 9.04 10.89 -4.99
N ASN A 393 9.50 10.81 -6.23
CA ASN A 393 10.33 11.85 -6.86
C ASN A 393 9.55 13.15 -7.09
N SER A 394 8.21 13.11 -7.12
CA SER A 394 7.35 14.28 -7.24
C SER A 394 7.17 15.04 -5.92
N ILE A 395 7.53 14.45 -4.78
CA ILE A 395 7.40 15.06 -3.45
C ILE A 395 8.60 15.98 -3.18
N ALA A 396 8.35 17.25 -2.91
CA ALA A 396 9.39 18.22 -2.55
C ALA A 396 9.63 18.33 -1.02
N ALA A 397 8.64 17.95 -0.21
CA ALA A 397 8.75 17.96 1.25
C ALA A 397 9.85 16.99 1.77
N PRO A 398 10.35 17.19 3.01
CA PRO A 398 11.34 16.31 3.59
C PRO A 398 10.86 14.86 3.58
N LYS A 399 11.67 13.97 3.02
CA LYS A 399 11.29 12.58 2.79
C LYS A 399 12.44 11.63 3.07
N LYS A 400 12.14 10.48 3.65
CA LYS A 400 13.09 9.37 3.88
C LYS A 400 12.55 8.11 3.23
N LEU A 401 13.43 7.35 2.58
CA LEU A 401 13.08 6.09 1.95
C LEU A 401 13.87 4.94 2.59
N ILE A 402 13.16 3.91 3.03
CA ILE A 402 13.74 2.65 3.49
C ILE A 402 13.55 1.61 2.39
N LEU A 403 14.65 1.12 1.82
CA LEU A 403 14.62 0.09 0.80
C LEU A 403 14.80 -1.29 1.44
N SER A 404 13.86 -2.19 1.17
CA SER A 404 13.98 -3.62 1.42
C SER A 404 14.09 -4.34 0.08
N LEU A 405 15.25 -4.20 -0.57
CA LEU A 405 15.45 -4.45 -2.01
C LEU A 405 14.81 -5.74 -2.53
N GLU A 406 14.98 -6.85 -1.80
CA GLU A 406 14.49 -8.17 -2.20
C GLU A 406 12.99 -8.37 -2.04
N THR A 407 12.29 -7.52 -1.27
CA THR A 407 10.89 -7.75 -0.93
C THR A 407 9.99 -7.48 -2.12
N GLY A 408 8.95 -8.31 -2.22
CA GLY A 408 7.84 -8.11 -3.15
C GLY A 408 6.85 -7.09 -2.58
N HIS A 409 5.56 -7.40 -2.68
CA HIS A 409 4.49 -6.56 -2.13
C HIS A 409 4.29 -6.74 -0.61
N PHE A 410 5.38 -6.61 0.14
CA PHE A 410 5.42 -6.67 1.60
C PHE A 410 6.68 -5.95 2.11
N VAL A 411 6.72 -5.68 3.42
CA VAL A 411 7.92 -5.25 4.12
C VAL A 411 8.19 -6.19 5.29
N TYR A 412 9.46 -6.23 5.73
CA TYR A 412 9.82 -6.97 6.92
C TYR A 412 9.20 -6.35 8.20
N PRO A 413 8.87 -7.15 9.23
CA PRO A 413 8.30 -6.65 10.49
C PRO A 413 9.12 -5.53 11.13
N GLU A 414 10.45 -5.59 11.03
CA GLU A 414 11.39 -4.59 11.55
C GLU A 414 11.18 -3.22 10.89
N ILE A 415 10.81 -3.20 9.61
CA ILE A 415 10.49 -1.96 8.90
C ILE A 415 9.19 -1.37 9.40
N THR A 416 8.16 -2.21 9.64
CA THR A 416 6.90 -1.77 10.25
C THR A 416 7.11 -1.17 11.63
N ILE A 417 7.92 -1.81 12.47
CA ILE A 417 8.30 -1.30 13.80
C ILE A 417 8.98 0.07 13.67
N LYS A 418 10.03 0.15 12.86
CA LYS A 418 10.79 1.39 12.63
C LYS A 418 9.91 2.54 12.12
N MET A 419 8.98 2.22 11.22
CA MET A 419 8.03 3.18 10.65
C MET A 419 7.02 3.70 11.68
N ASN A 420 6.42 2.82 12.47
CA ASN A 420 5.49 3.20 13.52
C ASN A 420 6.19 3.99 14.64
N ASP A 421 7.41 3.60 15.02
CA ASP A 421 8.18 4.31 16.03
C ASP A 421 8.56 5.72 15.58
N TRP A 422 9.02 5.86 14.32
CA TRP A 422 9.29 7.16 13.73
C TRP A 422 8.02 8.03 13.68
N LEU A 423 6.91 7.50 13.18
CA LEU A 423 5.64 8.22 13.09
C LEU A 423 5.21 8.77 14.46
N LEU A 424 5.24 7.91 15.49
CA LEU A 424 4.86 8.30 16.85
C LEU A 424 5.84 9.25 17.51
N GLN A 425 7.13 9.13 17.24
CA GLN A 425 8.13 10.06 17.75
C GLN A 425 7.89 11.46 17.18
N GLN A 426 7.60 11.55 15.89
CA GLN A 426 7.34 12.83 15.22
C GLN A 426 6.03 13.47 15.68
N LEU A 427 4.98 12.68 15.94
CA LEU A 427 3.72 13.16 16.52
C LEU A 427 3.85 13.70 17.96
N LYS A 428 4.97 13.43 18.65
CA LYS A 428 5.24 13.94 20.00
C LYS A 428 6.17 15.16 20.01
N ASN A 429 6.90 15.39 18.91
CA ASN A 429 7.99 16.36 18.83
C ASN A 429 7.63 17.60 17.99
N LYS A 430 6.71 17.44 17.05
CA LYS A 430 5.95 18.53 16.47
C LYS A 430 4.71 18.71 17.33
#